data_AF-A0A6J5ZEQ4-F1
#
_entry.id   AF-A0A6J5ZEQ4-F1
#
_cell.length_a   1.000
_cell.length_b   1.000
_cell.length_c   1.000
_cell.angle_alpha   90.00
_cell.angle_beta   90.00
_cell.angle_gamma   90.00
#
_symmetry.space_group_name_H-M   'P 1'
#
loop_
_entity.id
_entity.type
_entity.pdbx_description
1 polymer ?
#
loop_
_entity_poly.entity_id
_entity_poly.type
_entity_poly.pdbx_seq_one_letter_code
_entity_poly.pdbx_strand_id
1 'polypeptide(L)'
;MATIVVDVMLKPEILDPQGKAVAAALPRLGFAFATDVRQGKRFEITVEGEPTAAQLAEVEKAAEKLLSNPVIENFTVRVEK
;
A
#
# COMPACT_ATOMS: atom_id res chain seq x y z
N MET A 1 2.82 -4.66 -21.71
CA MET A 1 2.11 -4.97 -20.46
C MET A 1 2.45 -3.86 -19.49
N ALA A 2 1.48 -3.42 -18.69
CA ALA A 2 1.68 -2.40 -17.67
C ALA A 2 1.19 -2.94 -16.32
N THR A 3 1.71 -2.39 -15.23
CA THR A 3 1.32 -2.78 -13.87
C THR A 3 0.60 -1.62 -13.21
N ILE A 4 -0.65 -1.84 -12.78
CA ILE A 4 -1.35 -0.91 -11.91
C ILE A 4 -1.04 -1.33 -10.47
N VAL A 5 -0.49 -0.40 -9.69
CA VAL A 5 -0.14 -0.63 -8.29
C VAL A 5 -1.14 0.06 -7.38
N VAL A 6 -1.68 -0.70 -6.44
CA VAL A 6 -2.50 -0.18 -5.34
C VAL A 6 -1.71 -0.33 -4.04
N ASP A 7 -1.25 0.79 -3.49
CA ASP A 7 -0.65 0.80 -2.16
C ASP A 7 -1.71 1.14 -1.12
N VAL A 8 -1.80 0.30 -0.09
CA VAL A 8 -2.75 0.41 1.02
C VAL A 8 -1.99 0.57 2.33
N MET A 9 -2.29 1.62 3.07
CA MET A 9 -1.66 1.95 4.35
C MET A 9 -2.72 2.16 5.43
N LEU A 10 -2.45 1.73 6.66
CA LEU A 10 -3.26 2.12 7.81
C LEU A 10 -3.31 3.65 7.92
N LYS A 11 -4.50 4.20 8.20
CA LYS A 11 -4.69 5.63 8.45
C LYS A 11 -3.75 6.11 9.58
N PRO A 12 -3.26 7.36 9.54
CA PRO A 12 -2.26 7.85 10.49
C PRO A 12 -2.63 7.65 11.96
N GLU A 13 -3.91 7.79 12.30
CA GLU A 13 -4.48 7.63 13.64
C GLU A 13 -4.58 6.18 14.11
N ILE A 14 -4.45 5.20 13.21
CA ILE A 14 -4.53 3.79 13.53
C ILE A 14 -3.13 3.28 13.91
N LEU A 15 -3.07 2.62 15.07
CA LEU A 15 -1.87 1.94 15.56
C LEU A 15 -1.51 0.78 14.62
N ASP A 16 -0.23 0.70 14.27
CA ASP A 16 0.35 -0.40 13.49
C ASP A 16 1.29 -1.26 14.37
N PRO A 17 0.80 -2.35 14.98
CA PRO A 17 1.64 -3.22 15.80
C PRO A 17 2.79 -3.87 15.03
N GLN A 18 2.59 -4.14 13.72
CA GLN A 18 3.60 -4.81 12.91
C GLN A 18 4.75 -3.85 12.57
N GLY A 19 4.41 -2.62 12.13
CA GLY A 19 5.38 -1.55 11.95
C GLY A 19 6.18 -1.26 13.23
N LYS A 20 5.52 -1.22 14.40
CA LYS A 20 6.22 -1.05 15.69
C LYS A 20 7.17 -2.20 16.02
N ALA A 21 6.78 -3.44 15.73
CA ALA A 21 7.66 -4.58 15.92
C ALA A 21 8.91 -4.50 15.02
N VAL A 22 8.74 -4.08 13.76
CA VAL A 22 9.86 -3.87 12.84
C VAL A 22 10.78 -2.74 13.32
N ALA A 23 10.22 -1.58 13.68
CA ALA A 23 11.00 -0.46 14.21
C ALA A 23 11.81 -0.85 15.46
N ALA A 24 11.26 -1.68 16.35
CA ALA A 24 11.96 -2.18 17.53
C ALA A 24 13.09 -3.19 17.20
N ALA A 25 12.98 -3.91 16.08
CA ALA A 25 13.98 -4.88 15.66
C ALA A 25 15.17 -4.24 14.93
N LEU A 26 14.93 -3.19 14.14
CA LEU A 26 15.95 -2.54 13.28
C LEU A 26 17.25 -2.15 14.01
N PRO A 27 17.23 -1.53 15.21
CA PRO A 27 18.46 -1.17 15.92
C PRO A 27 19.32 -2.38 16.29
N ARG A 28 18.70 -3.52 16.62
CA ARG A 28 19.42 -4.77 16.98
C ARG A 28 20.15 -5.36 15.78
N LEU A 29 19.73 -4.99 14.56
CA LEU A 29 20.34 -5.39 13.30
C LEU A 29 21.35 -4.34 12.77
N GLY A 30 21.62 -3.29 13.55
CA GLY A 30 22.55 -2.21 13.19
C GLY A 30 21.93 -1.04 12.43
N PHE A 31 20.60 -1.04 12.21
CA PHE A 31 19.89 0.05 11.53
C PHE A 31 19.34 1.07 12.54
N ALA A 32 20.17 2.03 12.94
CA ALA A 32 19.80 3.05 13.95
C ALA A 32 19.14 4.31 13.38
N PHE A 33 18.95 4.40 12.06
CA PHE A 33 18.41 5.61 11.41
C PHE A 33 16.87 5.68 11.44
N ALA A 34 16.18 4.54 11.59
CA ALA A 34 14.73 4.47 11.51
C ALA A 34 14.10 4.89 12.84
N THR A 35 13.32 5.97 12.83
CA THR A 35 12.61 6.49 14.02
C THR A 35 11.19 5.94 14.15
N ASP A 36 10.60 5.52 13.03
CA ASP A 36 9.29 4.87 12.97
C ASP A 36 9.22 4.00 11.71
N VAL A 37 8.37 2.97 11.74
CA VAL A 37 8.06 2.13 10.59
C VAL A 37 6.57 1.93 10.54
N ARG A 38 5.99 2.12 9.36
CA ARG A 38 4.61 1.72 9.05
C ARG A 38 4.64 0.65 7.98
N GLN A 39 3.83 -0.37 8.15
CA GLN A 39 3.64 -1.45 7.21
C GLN A 39 2.29 -1.27 6.49
N GLY A 40 2.29 -1.58 5.21
CA GLY A 40 1.09 -1.62 4.37
C GLY A 40 1.07 -2.84 3.47
N LYS A 41 0.14 -2.82 2.52
CA LYS A 41 -0.01 -3.82 1.47
C LYS A 41 0.24 -3.15 0.12
N ARG A 42 0.84 -3.89 -0.80
CA ARG A 42 0.97 -3.52 -2.21
C ARG A 42 0.29 -4.58 -3.05
N PHE A 43 -0.66 -4.17 -3.87
CA PHE A 43 -1.29 -5.03 -4.87
C PHE A 43 -0.79 -4.64 -6.25
N GLU A 44 -0.35 -5.61 -7.03
CA GLU A 44 0.12 -5.42 -8.41
C GLU A 44 -0.86 -6.09 -9.38
N ILE A 45 -1.43 -5.31 -10.28
CA ILE A 45 -2.43 -5.74 -11.23
C ILE A 45 -1.83 -5.57 -12.62
N THR A 46 -1.51 -6.69 -13.27
CA THR A 46 -0.97 -6.68 -14.64
C THR A 46 -2.09 -6.53 -15.66
N VAL A 47 -1.92 -5.61 -16.62
CA VAL A 47 -2.82 -5.40 -17.75
C VAL A 47 -2.09 -5.42 -19.08
N GLU A 48 -2.79 -5.79 -20.14
CA GLU A 48 -2.30 -5.68 -21.51
C GLU A 48 -2.32 -4.21 -21.97
N GLY A 49 -1.26 -3.78 -22.65
CA GLY A 49 -1.14 -2.40 -23.13
C GLY A 49 -0.99 -1.37 -21.99
N GLU A 50 -1.25 -0.10 -22.32
CA GLU A 50 -1.39 0.97 -21.31
C GLU A 50 -2.82 0.97 -20.73
N PRO A 51 -3.00 1.11 -19.41
CA PRO A 51 -4.32 1.11 -18.80
C PRO A 51 -5.13 2.33 -19.22
N THR A 52 -6.37 2.08 -19.61
CA THR A 52 -7.35 3.12 -19.90
C THR A 52 -7.87 3.78 -18.63
N ALA A 53 -8.41 5.00 -18.75
CA ALA A 53 -9.06 5.69 -17.62
C ALA A 53 -10.21 4.87 -17.01
N ALA A 54 -10.95 4.10 -17.84
CA ALA A 54 -12.01 3.23 -17.36
C ALA A 54 -11.46 2.07 -16.50
N GLN A 55 -10.34 1.46 -16.91
CA GLN A 55 -9.69 0.42 -16.11
C GLN A 55 -9.16 0.97 -14.78
N LEU A 56 -8.59 2.17 -14.78
CA LEU A 56 -8.14 2.83 -13.54
C LEU A 56 -9.32 3.08 -12.58
N ALA A 57 -10.46 3.55 -13.10
CA ALA A 57 -11.67 3.75 -12.28
C ALA A 57 -12.22 2.43 -11.71
N GLU A 58 -12.14 1.31 -12.45
CA GLU A 58 -12.52 0.00 -11.92
C GLU A 58 -11.55 -0.50 -10.86
N VAL A 59 -10.24 -0.24 -11.00
CA VAL A 59 -9.24 -0.56 -9.96
C VAL A 59 -9.48 0.26 -8.70
N GLU A 60 -9.82 1.55 -8.81
CA GLU A 60 -10.19 2.37 -7.65
C GLU A 60 -11.42 1.81 -6.92
N LYS A 61 -12.45 1.38 -7.66
CA LYS A 61 -13.63 0.71 -7.07
C LYS A 61 -13.25 -0.60 -6.39
N ALA A 62 -12.37 -1.39 -6.99
CA ALA A 62 -11.87 -2.62 -6.37
C ALA A 62 -11.07 -2.32 -5.10
N ALA A 63 -10.28 -1.25 -5.08
CA ALA A 63 -9.51 -0.84 -3.92
C ALA A 63 -10.41 -0.44 -2.75
N GLU A 64 -11.49 0.31 -3.02
CA GLU A 64 -12.47 0.72 -2.00
C GLU A 64 -13.29 -0.47 -1.46
N LYS A 65 -13.68 -1.41 -2.33
CA LYS A 65 -14.58 -2.51 -1.97
C LYS A 65 -13.88 -3.74 -1.39
N LEU A 66 -12.63 -3.99 -1.77
CA LEU A 66 -11.96 -5.27 -1.51
C LEU A 66 -10.53 -5.13 -1.01
N LEU A 67 -9.71 -4.28 -1.65
CA LEU A 67 -8.26 -4.29 -1.38
C LEU A 67 -7.90 -3.52 -0.10
N SER A 68 -8.77 -2.62 0.33
CA SER A 68 -8.62 -1.85 1.57
C SER A 68 -9.84 -1.96 2.47
N ASN A 69 -9.63 -1.73 3.76
CA ASN A 69 -10.71 -1.46 4.70
C ASN A 69 -10.88 0.05 4.87
N PRO A 70 -11.93 0.68 4.32
CA PRO A 70 -12.06 2.14 4.29
C PRO A 70 -12.21 2.78 5.67
N VAL A 71 -12.55 2.00 6.71
CA VAL A 71 -12.63 2.51 8.08
C VAL A 71 -11.23 2.82 8.62
N ILE A 72 -10.25 1.95 8.38
CA ILE A 72 -8.93 1.98 9.05
C ILE A 72 -7.74 2.13 8.09
N GLU A 73 -7.94 2.01 6.79
CA GLU A 73 -6.89 2.09 5.76
C GLU A 73 -7.22 3.20 4.75
N ASN A 74 -6.17 3.78 4.16
CA ASN A 74 -6.22 4.60 2.95
C ASN A 74 -5.49 3.85 1.83
N PHE A 75 -5.81 4.18 0.58
CA PHE A 75 -5.10 3.62 -0.58
C PHE A 75 -4.74 4.69 -1.60
N THR A 76 -3.76 4.36 -2.45
CA THR A 76 -3.38 5.13 -3.63
C THR A 76 -3.25 4.20 -4.82
N VAL A 77 -3.59 4.69 -6.02
CA VAL A 77 -3.47 3.94 -7.27
C VAL A 77 -2.47 4.65 -8.18
N ARG A 78 -1.54 3.92 -8.78
CA ARG A 78 -0.62 4.43 -9.79
C ARG A 78 -0.35 3.38 -10.87
N VAL A 79 0.17 3.84 -12.01
CA VAL A 79 0.66 2.96 -13.08
C VAL A 79 2.18 2.94 -13.03
N GLU A 80 2.75 1.74 -12.96
CA GLU A 80 4.19 1.49 -13.12
C GLU A 80 4.44 0.86 -14.51
N LYS A 81 5.54 1.29 -15.14
CA LYS A 81 6.00 0.79 -16.44
C LYS A 81 7.16 -0.17 -16.28
#